data_AF-A0A1Z4RDH9-F1
#
_entry.id   AF-A0A1Z4RDH9-F1
#
_cell.length_a   1.000
_cell.length_b   1.000
_cell.length_c   1.000
_cell.angle_alpha   90.00
_cell.angle_beta   90.00
_cell.angle_gamma   90.00
#
_symmetry.space_group_name_H-M   'P 1'
#
loop_
_entity.id
_entity.type
_entity.pdbx_description
1 polymer ?
#
loop_
_entity_poly.entity_id
_entity_poly.type
_entity_poly.pdbx_seq_one_letter_code
_entity_poly.pdbx_strand_id
1 'polypeptide(L)' 'MRTAKENLQDYAPSTAQKNINLAILEKLLIPLPPLAEQKRIVEKCDRLMSLCDTLEAKLKQGRDSSEKLMEVAAKQVLTA' A
#
# COMPACT_ATOMS: atom_id res chain seq x y z
N MET A 1 6.27 3.23 8.35
CA MET A 1 7.24 2.40 9.12
C MET A 1 8.38 2.10 8.16
N ARG A 2 9.59 2.64 8.35
CA ARG A 2 10.74 2.21 7.54
C ARG A 2 10.98 0.75 7.92
N THR A 3 10.50 -0.16 7.07
CA THR A 3 10.74 -1.59 7.27
C THR A 3 12.20 -1.84 6.91
N ALA A 4 12.84 -2.82 7.55
CA ALA A 4 14.19 -3.25 7.16
C ALA A 4 14.25 -3.71 5.68
N LYS A 5 13.10 -3.85 5.00
CA LYS A 5 12.94 -4.18 3.59
C LYS A 5 13.76 -3.30 2.64
N GLU A 6 13.80 -1.99 2.85
CA GLU A 6 14.59 -1.08 1.98
C GLU A 6 16.09 -1.36 2.09
N ASN A 7 16.58 -1.68 3.28
CA ASN A 7 17.99 -2.00 3.54
C ASN A 7 18.30 -3.50 3.34
N LEU A 8 17.29 -4.36 3.15
CA LEU A 8 17.46 -5.80 3.12
C LEU A 8 18.36 -6.24 1.97
N GLN A 9 18.30 -5.50 0.85
CA GLN A 9 19.13 -5.74 -0.32
C GLN A 9 20.62 -5.44 -0.11
N ASP A 10 20.97 -4.69 0.94
CA ASP A 10 22.34 -4.40 1.35
C ASP A 10 22.94 -5.56 2.14
N TYR A 11 22.08 -6.37 2.78
CA TYR A 11 22.49 -7.59 3.48
C TYR A 11 22.52 -8.82 2.56
N ALA A 12 22.02 -8.70 1.32
CA ALA A 12 22.12 -9.77 0.33
C ALA A 12 23.56 -9.94 -0.17
N PRO A 13 24.06 -11.17 -0.33
CA PRO A 13 25.36 -11.40 -0.95
C PRO A 13 25.39 -10.81 -2.36
N SER A 14 26.54 -10.26 -2.76
CA SER A 14 26.75 -9.65 -4.07
C SER A 14 26.96 -10.72 -5.16
N THR A 15 25.95 -11.59 -5.33
CA THR A 15 25.88 -12.65 -6.34
C THR A 15 24.94 -12.27 -7.48
N ALA A 16 25.04 -12.95 -8.63
CA ALA A 16 24.21 -12.69 -9.82
C ALA A 16 22.69 -12.72 -9.54
N GLN A 17 22.27 -13.50 -8.53
CA GLN A 17 20.96 -13.36 -7.89
C GLN A 17 21.15 -12.99 -6.42
N LYS A 18 20.60 -11.85 -6.01
CA LYS A 18 20.52 -11.46 -4.60
C LYS A 18 19.48 -12.35 -3.91
N ASN A 19 19.91 -13.14 -2.93
CA ASN A 19 19.01 -13.98 -2.13
C ASN A 19 19.16 -13.64 -0.63
N ILE A 20 18.03 -13.60 0.07
CA ILE A 20 17.97 -13.40 1.53
C ILE A 20 17.66 -14.75 2.16
N ASN A 21 18.68 -15.38 2.76
CA ASN A 21 18.52 -16.64 3.47
C ASN A 21 18.23 -16.41 4.97
N LEU A 22 17.89 -17.48 5.68
CA LEU A 22 17.55 -17.43 7.10
C LEU A 22 18.69 -16.84 7.96
N ALA A 23 19.94 -17.20 7.67
CA ALA A 23 21.10 -16.71 8.40
C ALA A 23 21.32 -15.19 8.24
N ILE A 24 20.85 -14.59 7.14
CA ILE A 24 20.84 -13.14 6.94
C ILE A 24 19.72 -12.50 7.77
N LEU A 25 18.53 -13.09 7.76
CA LEU A 25 17.38 -12.59 8.52
C LEU A 25 17.64 -12.60 10.03
N GLU A 26 18.27 -13.65 10.55
CA GLU A 26 18.61 -13.79 11.98
C GLU A 26 19.54 -12.67 12.49
N LYS A 27 20.32 -12.05 11.60
CA LYS A 27 21.27 -10.98 11.94
C LYS A 27 20.64 -9.60 11.90
N LEU A 28 19.38 -9.47 11.49
CA LEU A 28 18.72 -8.18 11.38
C LEU A 28 18.29 -7.68 12.75
N LEU A 29 18.87 -6.55 13.15
CA LEU A 29 18.44 -5.82 14.32
C LEU A 29 17.28 -4.91 13.95
N ILE A 30 16.12 -5.15 14.56
CA ILE A 30 14.95 -4.29 14.44
C ILE A 30 14.66 -3.61 15.79
N PRO A 31 14.32 -2.31 15.81
CA PRO A 31 13.89 -1.66 17.02
C PRO A 31 12.52 -2.21 17.44
N LEU A 32 12.45 -2.85 18.60
CA LEU A 32 11.22 -3.38 19.15
C LEU A 32 10.72 -2.47 20.29
N PRO A 33 9.68 -1.64 20.06
CA PRO A 33 9.14 -0.78 21.11
C PRO A 33 8.33 -1.61 22.13
N PRO A 34 7.95 -1.04 23.29
CA PRO A 34 7.07 -1.72 24.24
C PRO A 34 5.73 -2.14 23.62
N LEU A 35 5.11 -3.21 24.14
CA LEU A 35 3.91 -3.80 23.54
C LEU A 35 2.75 -2.82 23.36
N ALA A 36 2.56 -1.90 24.31
CA ALA A 36 1.53 -0.87 24.21
C ALA A 36 1.75 0.04 23.00
N GLU A 37 3.01 0.40 22.73
CA GLU A 37 3.38 1.23 21.58
C GLU A 37 3.27 0.45 20.27
N GLN A 38 3.62 -0.84 20.26
CA GLN A 38 3.38 -1.71 19.10
C GLN A 38 1.90 -1.71 18.70
N LYS A 39 1.00 -1.90 19.67
CA LYS A 39 -0.46 -1.86 19.43
C LYS A 39 -0.91 -0.50 18.90
N ARG A 40 -0.45 0.59 19.51
CA ARG A 40 -0.78 1.96 19.07
C ARG A 40 -0.35 2.23 17.63
N ILE A 41 0.83 1.74 17.24
CA ILE A 41 1.34 1.86 15.87
C ILE A 41 0.46 1.05 14.90
N VAL A 42 0.16 -0.21 15.22
CA VAL A 42 -0.68 -1.08 14.38
C VAL A 42 -2.06 -0.46 14.16
N GLU A 43 -2.74 -0.04 15.24
CA GLU A 43 -4.05 0.60 15.12
C GLU A 43 -4.03 1.85 14.25
N LYS A 44 -2.95 2.65 14.31
CA LYS A 44 -2.82 3.83 13.45
C LYS A 44 -2.61 3.45 11.99
N CYS A 45 -1.81 2.43 11.71
CA CYS A 45 -1.61 1.91 10.37
C CYS A 45 -2.93 1.38 9.78
N ASP A 46 -3.68 0.59 10.55
CA ASP A 46 -4.95 0.01 10.10
C ASP A 46 -5.98 1.09 9.75
N ARG A 47 -6.10 2.12 10.60
CA ARG A 47 -6.97 3.27 10.31
C ARG A 47 -6.57 4.00 9.03
N LEU A 48 -5.28 4.17 8.79
CA LEU A 48 -4.78 4.84 7.59
C LEU A 48 -5.02 4.00 6.33
N MET A 49 -4.79 2.69 6.38
CA MET A 49 -5.08 1.78 5.26
C MET A 49 -6.57 1.79 4.92
N SER A 50 -7.45 1.67 5.92
CA SER A 50 -8.90 1.72 5.70
C SER A 50 -9.37 3.05 5.10
N LEU A 51 -8.72 4.16 5.49
CA LEU A 51 -8.99 5.46 4.88
C LEU A 51 -8.57 5.49 3.41
N CYS A 52 -7.40 4.95 3.07
CA CYS A 52 -6.95 4.83 1.68
C CYS A 52 -7.94 4.01 0.85
N ASP A 53 -8.35 2.83 1.33
CA ASP A 53 -9.33 1.97 0.64
C ASP A 53 -10.65 2.72 0.37
N THR A 54 -11.11 3.49 1.36
CA THR A 54 -12.33 4.31 1.24
C THR A 54 -12.17 5.41 0.19
N LEU A 55 -11.02 6.08 0.15
CA LEU A 55 -10.74 7.13 -0.82
C LEU A 55 -10.62 6.58 -2.25
N GLU A 56 -9.93 5.45 -2.42
CA GLU A 56 -9.82 4.76 -3.70
C GLU A 56 -11.19 4.33 -4.23
N ALA A 57 -12.05 3.77 -3.37
CA ALA A 57 -13.41 3.40 -3.73
C ALA A 57 -14.24 4.62 -4.18
N LYS A 58 -14.13 5.75 -3.46
CA LYS A 58 -14.82 7.00 -3.83
C LYS A 58 -14.34 7.56 -5.17
N LEU A 59 -13.03 7.56 -5.41
CA LEU A 59 -12.45 8.03 -6.67
C LEU A 59 -12.92 7.17 -7.84
N LYS A 60 -12.93 5.85 -7.67
CA LYS A 60 -13.45 4.92 -8.67
C LYS A 60 -14.92 5.18 -8.96
N GLN A 61 -15.75 5.28 -7.92
CA GLN A 61 -17.18 5.54 -8.07
C GLN A 61 -17.46 6.88 -8.79
N GLY A 62 -16.69 7.93 -8.46
CA GLY A 62 -16.81 9.22 -9.12
C GLY A 62 -16.48 9.15 -10.61
N ARG A 63 -15.40 8.43 -10.96
CA ARG A 63 -15.01 8.20 -12.36
C ARG A 63 -16.08 7.42 -13.13
N ASP A 64 -16.54 6.30 -12.58
CA ASP A 64 -17.57 5.45 -13.20
C ASP A 64 -18.88 6.24 -13.43
N SER A 65 -19.22 7.12 -12.48
CA SER A 65 -20.41 7.97 -12.58
C SER A 65 -20.25 9.04 -13.65
N SER A 66 -19.08 9.67 -13.74
CA SER A 66 -18.77 10.65 -14.80
C SER A 66 -18.82 10.02 -16.19
N GLU A 67 -18.24 8.82 -16.36
CA GLU A 67 -18.25 8.09 -17.63
C GLU A 67 -19.69 7.76 -18.07
N LYS A 68 -20.52 7.26 -17.16
CA LYS A 68 -21.94 7.00 -17.43
C LYS A 68 -22.72 8.25 -17.83
N LEU A 69 -22.51 9.38 -17.13
CA LEU A 69 -23.18 10.64 -17.46
C LEU A 69 -22.76 11.15 -18.84
N MET A 70 -21.47 11.04 -19.19
CA MET A 70 -20.98 11.40 -20.52
C MET A 70 -21.60 10.51 -21.61
N GLU A 71 -21.72 9.21 -21.38
CA GLU A 71 -22.36 8.29 -22.32
C GLU A 71 -23.83 8.63 -22.56
N VAL A 72 -24.59 8.91 -21.49
CA VAL A 72 -26.01 9.29 -21.59
C VAL A 72 -26.17 10.61 -22.33
N ALA A 73 -25.35 11.62 -22.00
CA ALA A 73 -25.39 12.91 -22.66
C ALA A 73 -25.07 12.80 -24.16
N ALA A 74 -24.07 12.00 -24.54
CA ALA A 74 -23.72 11.77 -25.95
C ALA A 74 -24.87 11.10 -26.72
N LYS A 75 -25.53 10.09 -26.11
CA LYS A 75 -26.70 9.44 -26.72
C LYS A 75 -27.86 10.41 -26.93
N GLN A 76 -28.15 11.26 -25.96
CA GLN A 76 -29.23 12.25 -26.07
C GLN A 76 -28.99 13.24 -27.20
N VAL A 77 -27.75 13.72 -27.37
CA VAL A 77 -27.38 14.62 -28.48
C VAL A 77 -27.50 13.94 -29.85
N LEU A 78 -27.19 12.65 -29.96
CA LEU A 78 -27.36 11.91 -31.23
C LEU A 78 -28.82 11.59 -31.57
N THR A 79 -29.72 11.58 -30.57
CA THR A 79 -31.14 11.30 -30.76
C THR A 79 -32.01 12.55 -30.94
N ALA A 80 -31.42 13.74 -30.83
CA ALA A 80 -32.08 15.05 -31.06
C ALA A 80 -31.74 15.57 -32.46
#